data_AF-A0A0F9C108-F1
#
_entry.id   AF-A0A0F9C108-F1
#
_cell.length_a   1.000
_cell.length_b   1.000
_cell.length_c   1.000
_cell.angle_alpha   90.00
_cell.angle_beta   90.00
_cell.angle_gamma   90.00
#
_symmetry.space_group_name_H-M   'P 1'
#
loop_
_entity.id
_entity.type
_entity.pdbx_description
1 polymer ?
#
loop_
_entity_poly.entity_id
_entity_poly.type
_entity_poly.pdbx_seq_one_letter_code
_entity_poly.pdbx_strand_id
1 'polypeptide(L)' 'MPYKEPKIEKSIPESSEEESIPKEDSTVMVLEQKLKKISKELEQEKDHEKQQEILKSINSIVEILNKLKK' A
#
# COMPACT_ATOMS: atom_id res chain seq x y z
N MET A 1 39.57 -30.15 -4.29
CA MET A 1 38.68 -29.20 -5.00
C MET A 1 37.86 -30.00 -6.00
N PRO A 2 36.54 -29.75 -6.09
CA PRO A 2 36.03 -28.83 -7.12
C PRO A 2 34.92 -27.89 -6.62
N TYR A 3 34.92 -26.66 -7.14
CA TYR A 3 33.86 -25.67 -6.97
C TYR A 3 32.67 -26.00 -7.89
N LYS A 4 31.45 -25.75 -7.43
CA LYS A 4 30.25 -25.66 -8.28
C LYS A 4 29.61 -24.28 -8.06
N GLU A 5 29.59 -23.49 -9.12
CA GLU A 5 28.96 -22.16 -9.21
C GLU A 5 27.41 -22.25 -9.28
N PRO A 6 26.71 -21.14 -8.97
CA PRO A 6 25.32 -21.16 -8.51
C PRO A 6 24.32 -21.27 -9.66
N LYS A 7 23.29 -22.10 -9.45
CA LYS A 7 22.11 -22.11 -10.33
C LYS A 7 21.18 -20.97 -9.91
N ILE A 8 21.15 -19.93 -10.74
CA ILE A 8 20.09 -18.93 -10.76
C ILE A 8 18.87 -19.61 -11.37
N GLU A 9 17.98 -20.13 -10.55
CA GLU A 9 16.60 -20.42 -10.96
C GLU A 9 15.71 -19.37 -10.33
N LYS A 10 15.47 -18.31 -11.12
CA LYS A 10 14.43 -17.33 -10.85
C LYS A 10 13.09 -17.98 -11.19
N SER A 11 12.65 -18.89 -10.34
CA SER A 11 11.27 -19.36 -10.33
C SER A 11 10.43 -18.32 -9.61
N ILE A 12 9.98 -17.31 -10.36
CA ILE A 12 8.76 -16.59 -10.01
C ILE A 12 7.65 -17.48 -10.58
N PRO A 13 6.87 -18.22 -9.76
CA PRO A 13 5.67 -18.80 -10.28
C PRO A 13 4.69 -17.67 -10.53
N GLU A 14 4.20 -17.60 -11.75
CA GLU A 14 2.88 -17.05 -12.07
C GLU A 14 1.87 -17.63 -11.06
N SER A 15 1.36 -16.79 -10.16
CA SER A 15 0.03 -17.03 -9.59
C SER A 15 -0.89 -16.00 -10.20
N SER A 16 -1.42 -16.36 -11.37
CA SER A 16 -2.65 -15.84 -11.93
C SER A 16 -3.80 -16.29 -11.02
N GLU A 17 -3.96 -15.61 -9.90
CA GLU A 17 -5.21 -15.56 -9.15
C GLU A 17 -5.84 -14.20 -9.44
N GLU A 18 -6.51 -14.12 -10.60
CA GLU A 18 -7.69 -13.26 -10.74
C GLU A 18 -8.81 -13.87 -9.89
N GLU A 19 -8.57 -13.99 -8.57
CA GLU A 19 -9.67 -14.06 -7.62
C GLU A 19 -10.39 -12.73 -7.75
N SER A 20 -11.66 -12.79 -8.11
CA SER A 20 -12.55 -11.66 -8.15
C SER A 20 -12.60 -11.00 -6.77
N ILE A 21 -11.66 -10.10 -6.50
CA ILE A 21 -11.68 -9.24 -5.32
C ILE A 21 -13.01 -8.48 -5.46
N PRO A 22 -13.96 -8.64 -4.53
CA PRO A 22 -15.19 -7.86 -4.58
C PRO A 22 -14.79 -6.39 -4.66
N LYS A 23 -15.40 -5.61 -5.56
CA LYS A 23 -14.97 -4.22 -5.85
C LYS A 23 -14.83 -3.35 -4.59
N GLU A 24 -15.57 -3.71 -3.54
CA GLU A 24 -15.48 -3.13 -2.21
C GLU A 24 -14.13 -3.40 -1.54
N ASP A 25 -13.66 -4.65 -1.52
CA ASP A 25 -12.32 -5.01 -1.04
C ASP A 25 -11.23 -4.32 -1.87
N SER A 26 -11.41 -4.21 -3.19
CA SER A 26 -10.46 -3.51 -4.04
C SER A 26 -10.35 -2.02 -3.68
N THR A 27 -11.48 -1.37 -3.41
CA THR A 27 -11.51 0.06 -3.03
C THR A 27 -10.90 0.28 -1.64
N VAL A 28 -11.23 -0.58 -0.68
CA VAL A 28 -10.65 -0.55 0.67
C VAL A 28 -9.13 -0.75 0.61
N MET A 29 -8.65 -1.76 -0.14
CA MET A 29 -7.22 -2.00 -0.33
C MET A 29 -6.50 -0.81 -0.96
N VAL A 30 -7.08 -0.17 -1.98
CA VAL A 30 -6.49 1.02 -2.61
C VAL A 30 -6.39 2.19 -1.62
N LEU A 31 -7.44 2.40 -0.81
CA LEU A 31 -7.45 3.46 0.21
C LEU A 31 -6.42 3.18 1.32
N GLU A 32 -6.25 1.93 1.75
CA GLU A 32 -5.22 1.54 2.70
C GLU A 32 -3.80 1.73 2.16
N GLN A 33 -3.57 1.39 0.89
CA GLN A 33 -2.29 1.64 0.23
C GLN A 33 -1.98 3.14 0.13
N LYS A 34 -2.99 3.96 -0.25
CA LYS A 34 -2.85 5.42 -0.27
C LYS A 34 -2.57 5.97 1.12
N LEU A 35 -3.30 5.50 2.14
CA LEU A 35 -3.08 5.90 3.52
C LEU A 35 -1.63 5.63 3.94
N LYS A 36 -1.11 4.42 3.68
CA LYS A 36 0.29 4.07 3.97
C LYS A 36 1.29 4.99 3.28
N LYS A 37 1.05 5.34 2.01
CA LYS A 37 1.91 6.26 1.25
C LYS A 37 1.91 7.67 1.87
N ILE A 38 0.72 8.21 2.15
CA ILE A 38 0.53 9.55 2.69
C ILE A 38 1.09 9.64 4.12
N SER A 39 0.95 8.58 4.93
CA SER A 39 1.62 8.50 6.25
C SER A 39 3.14 8.58 6.14
N LYS A 40 3.74 7.93 5.14
CA LYS A 40 5.18 8.03 4.89
C LYS A 40 5.60 9.42 4.42
N GLU A 41 4.77 10.08 3.61
CA GLU A 41 4.99 11.48 3.21
C GLU A 41 4.94 12.41 4.44
N LEU A 42 3.99 12.20 5.35
CA LEU A 42 3.90 12.95 6.61
C LEU A 42 5.14 12.81 7.49
N GLU A 43 5.69 11.60 7.62
CA GLU A 43 6.90 11.34 8.42
C GLU A 43 8.13 12.11 7.91
N GLN A 44 8.17 12.39 6.61
CA GLN A 44 9.30 13.05 5.95
C GLN A 44 9.07 14.55 5.72
N GLU A 45 7.83 15.03 5.85
CA GLU A 45 7.47 16.43 5.65
C GLU A 45 7.91 17.30 6.84
N LYS A 46 8.60 18.40 6.52
CA LYS A 46 9.16 19.35 7.48
C LYS A 46 8.43 20.69 7.46
N ASP A 47 7.73 20.98 6.36
CA ASP A 47 6.88 22.15 6.23
C ASP A 47 5.60 21.93 7.04
N HIS A 48 5.37 22.76 8.05
CA HIS A 48 4.23 22.61 8.95
C HIS A 48 2.89 22.83 8.25
N GLU A 49 2.80 23.71 7.27
CA GLU A 49 1.54 23.92 6.55
C GLU A 49 1.19 22.68 5.71
N LYS A 50 2.18 22.14 4.98
CA LYS A 50 1.99 20.89 4.24
C LYS A 50 1.72 19.71 5.15
N GLN A 51 2.38 19.63 6.30
CA GLN A 51 2.12 18.60 7.31
C GLN A 51 0.65 18.62 7.76
N GLN A 52 0.06 19.81 7.96
CA GLN A 52 -1.35 19.94 8.31
C GLN A 52 -2.29 19.53 7.16
N GLU A 53 -1.97 19.88 5.92
CA GLU A 53 -2.75 19.44 4.75
C GLU A 53 -2.71 17.92 4.56
N ILE A 54 -1.54 17.30 4.79
CA ILE A 54 -1.38 15.84 4.77
C ILE A 54 -2.22 15.18 5.87
N LEU A 55 -2.22 15.72 7.09
CA LEU A 55 -3.04 15.23 8.21
C LEU A 55 -4.55 15.28 7.89
N LYS A 56 -5.03 16.37 7.27
CA LYS A 56 -6.44 16.48 6.84
C LYS A 56 -6.80 15.40 5.82
N SER A 57 -5.88 15.11 4.90
CA SER A 57 -6.05 14.07 3.88
C SER A 57 -6.10 12.67 4.51
N ILE A 58 -5.23 12.39 5.48
CA ILE A 58 -5.24 11.16 6.27
C ILE A 58 -6.57 10.99 7.00
N ASN A 59 -7.05 12.02 7.71
CA ASN A 59 -8.33 11.98 8.42
C ASN A 59 -9.49 11.66 7.47
N SER A 60 -9.51 12.30 6.30
CA SER A 60 -10.55 12.07 5.29
C SER A 60 -10.55 10.61 4.79
N ILE A 61 -9.38 10.03 4.53
CA ILE A 61 -9.27 8.64 4.08
C ILE A 61 -9.70 7.67 5.18
N VAL A 62 -9.32 7.93 6.44
CA VAL A 62 -9.73 7.12 7.59
C VAL A 62 -11.25 7.16 7.78
N GLU A 63 -11.87 8.33 7.65
CA GLU A 63 -13.34 8.45 7.72
C GLU A 63 -14.05 7.65 6.62
N ILE A 64 -13.54 7.68 5.39
CA ILE A 64 -14.09 6.91 4.27
C ILE A 64 -13.93 5.41 4.55
N LEU A 65 -12.74 4.96 4.96
CA LEU A 65 -12.49 3.57 5.32
C LEU A 65 -13.43 3.09 6.45
N ASN A 66 -13.65 3.92 7.47
CA ASN A 66 -14.58 3.62 8.55
C ASN A 66 -16.03 3.50 8.09
N LYS A 67 -16.44 4.22 7.03
CA LYS A 67 -17.79 4.11 6.45
C LYS A 67 -17.93 2.88 5.55
N LEU A 68 -16.86 2.48 4.88
CA LEU A 68 -16.86 1.32 3.97
C LEU A 68 -16.76 -0.02 4.70
N LYS A 69 -16.11 -0.05 5.88
CA LYS A 69 -15.93 -1.26 6.70
C LYS A 69 -17.04 -1.51 7.73
N LYS A 70 -18.06 -0.65 7.78
CA LYS A 70 -19.14 -0.66 8.79
C LYS A 70 -20.43 -1.17 8.20
#